data_AF-G9YKY7-F1
#
_entry.id   AF-G9YKY7-F1
#
_cell.length_a   1.000
_cell.length_b   1.000
_cell.length_c   1.000
_cell.angle_alpha   90.00
_cell.angle_beta   90.00
_cell.angle_gamma   90.00
#
_symmetry.space_group_name_H-M   'P 1'
#
loop_
_entity.id
_entity.type
_entity.pdbx_description
1 polymer ?
#
loop_
_entity_poly.entity_id
_entity_poly.type
_entity_poly.pdbx_seq_one_letter_code
_entity_poly.pdbx_strand_id
1 'polypeptide(L)'
;MEREFEMLNGDSLTCTAQAAVFHFSGPRAVLSTAANGGGLRYDLTSAFNYCDCGKTGVCRPMLGRNMLEHQIAVAEQLGLDPAHTTGLDTAANLDNMVLVTKNWGDLWLTAAVSGGADVNALCAGDPAPLWETAGEPCPVPSGTINIFLITGQSLVPGAMAELMLTATEAKTAVLRDLMLGSSVSELLATGTGTDGMVIICDADRDPPAERRKAL
;
A
#
# COMPACT_ATOMS: atom_id res chain seq x y z
N MET A 1 18.53 6.84 -4.63
CA MET A 1 18.79 7.11 -6.07
C MET A 1 17.45 7.12 -6.73
N GLU A 2 17.14 8.06 -7.62
CA GLU A 2 15.82 8.07 -8.25
C GLU A 2 15.73 6.92 -9.26
N ARG A 3 14.66 6.13 -9.16
CA ARG A 3 14.35 5.01 -10.05
C ARG A 3 12.98 5.26 -10.66
N GLU A 4 12.88 5.19 -11.98
CA GLU A 4 11.61 5.32 -12.69
C GLU A 4 11.24 3.98 -13.32
N PHE A 5 9.96 3.64 -13.25
CA PHE A 5 9.39 2.45 -13.85
C PHE A 5 8.15 2.83 -14.65
N GLU A 6 8.02 2.23 -15.84
CA GLU A 6 6.80 2.29 -16.64
C GLU A 6 6.06 0.95 -16.50
N MET A 7 4.78 1.03 -16.18
CA MET A 7 3.90 -0.14 -16.03
C MET A 7 3.29 -0.52 -17.37
N LEU A 8 2.83 -1.77 -17.48
CA LEU A 8 2.26 -2.30 -18.72
C LEU A 8 0.94 -1.62 -19.14
N ASN A 9 0.22 -0.98 -18.22
CA ASN A 9 -0.96 -0.14 -18.51
C ASN A 9 -0.60 1.35 -18.74
N GLY A 10 0.68 1.67 -18.88
CA GLY A 10 1.19 3.03 -19.09
C GLY A 10 1.27 3.90 -17.85
N ASP A 11 0.89 3.40 -16.67
CA ASP A 11 1.15 4.10 -15.40
C ASP A 11 2.65 4.23 -15.17
N SER A 12 3.07 5.26 -14.44
CA SER A 12 4.48 5.41 -14.04
C SER A 12 4.64 5.29 -12.54
N LEU A 13 5.81 4.83 -12.10
CA LEU A 13 6.23 4.81 -10.71
C LEU A 13 7.60 5.46 -10.59
N THR A 14 7.69 6.51 -9.79
CA THR A 14 8.94 7.14 -9.40
C THR A 14 9.27 6.76 -7.96
N CYS A 15 10.40 6.08 -7.75
CA CYS A 15 10.89 5.68 -6.44
C CYS A 15 12.15 6.46 -6.06
N THR A 16 12.14 7.01 -4.86
CA THR A 16 13.29 7.56 -4.16
C THR A 16 13.46 6.83 -2.83
N ALA A 17 14.48 7.19 -2.05
CA ALA A 17 14.63 6.68 -0.69
C ALA A 17 13.44 7.04 0.23
N GLN A 18 12.74 8.14 -0.06
CA GLN A 18 11.73 8.72 0.80
C GLN A 18 10.29 8.48 0.31
N ALA A 19 10.08 8.35 -0.99
CA ALA A 19 8.74 8.19 -1.54
C ALA A 19 8.75 7.28 -2.78
N ALA A 20 7.68 6.54 -2.97
CA ALA A 20 7.34 5.83 -4.18
C ALA A 20 5.99 6.37 -4.66
N VAL A 21 5.96 7.05 -5.80
CA VAL A 21 4.78 7.76 -6.30
C VAL A 21 4.34 7.15 -7.61
N PHE A 22 3.10 6.68 -7.64
CA PHE A 22 2.41 6.18 -8.83
C PHE A 22 1.62 7.31 -9.47
N HIS A 23 1.79 7.52 -10.77
CA HIS A 23 0.94 8.39 -11.57
C HIS A 23 0.14 7.57 -12.57
N PHE A 24 -1.18 7.79 -12.59
CA PHE A 24 -2.06 7.04 -13.45
C PHE A 24 -2.18 7.71 -14.83
N SER A 25 -1.98 6.92 -15.88
CA SER A 25 -2.10 7.38 -17.27
C SER A 25 -3.54 7.47 -17.76
N GLY A 26 -4.48 6.90 -17.00
CA GLY A 26 -5.90 6.89 -17.29
C GLY A 26 -6.74 6.53 -16.08
N PRO A 27 -8.07 6.35 -16.26
CA PRO A 27 -8.96 5.97 -15.17
C PRO A 27 -8.57 4.63 -14.54
N ARG A 28 -8.56 4.59 -13.20
CA ARG A 28 -8.26 3.40 -12.41
C ARG A 28 -9.35 3.11 -11.40
N ALA A 29 -9.64 1.84 -11.20
CA ALA A 29 -10.36 1.36 -10.04
C ALA A 29 -9.32 1.05 -8.95
N VAL A 30 -9.39 1.76 -7.83
CA VAL A 30 -8.40 1.65 -6.76
C VAL A 30 -9.07 1.19 -5.48
N LEU A 31 -8.59 0.10 -4.88
CA LEU A 31 -8.99 -0.35 -3.55
C LEU A 31 -7.81 -0.20 -2.60
N SER A 32 -7.94 0.67 -1.60
CA SER A 32 -6.85 1.06 -0.71
C SER A 32 -7.22 0.93 0.77
N THR A 33 -6.26 0.54 1.60
CA THR A 33 -6.38 0.52 3.07
C THR A 33 -5.93 1.84 3.73
N ALA A 34 -5.51 2.83 2.93
CA ALA A 34 -5.04 4.12 3.41
C ALA A 34 -6.09 4.90 4.23
N ALA A 35 -5.62 5.82 5.08
CA ALA A 35 -6.49 6.78 5.74
C ALA A 35 -7.00 7.83 4.72
N ASN A 36 -6.13 8.35 3.86
CA ASN A 36 -6.47 9.24 2.75
C ASN A 36 -6.74 8.47 1.46
N GLY A 37 -7.84 8.79 0.77
CA GLY A 37 -8.24 8.11 -0.46
C GLY A 37 -8.50 6.61 -0.31
N GLY A 38 -8.77 6.13 0.91
CA GLY A 38 -9.05 4.74 1.22
C GLY A 38 -10.39 4.23 0.68
N GLY A 39 -10.59 2.92 0.75
CA GLY A 39 -11.76 2.24 0.19
C GLY A 39 -11.67 2.06 -1.32
N LEU A 40 -12.80 1.77 -1.96
CA LEU A 40 -12.91 1.63 -3.42
C LEU A 40 -13.21 2.99 -4.07
N ARG A 41 -12.31 3.46 -4.93
CA ARG A 41 -12.36 4.77 -5.59
C ARG A 41 -12.09 4.62 -7.09
N TYR A 42 -12.60 5.56 -7.88
CA TYR A 42 -12.50 5.56 -9.35
C TYR A 42 -11.99 6.89 -9.93
N ASP A 43 -11.74 7.86 -9.05
CA ASP A 43 -11.39 9.25 -9.37
C ASP A 43 -9.96 9.60 -8.96
N LEU A 44 -9.22 8.65 -8.39
CA LEU A 44 -7.82 8.88 -8.04
C LEU A 44 -6.97 8.99 -9.31
N THR A 45 -5.98 9.87 -9.27
CA THR A 45 -4.99 10.09 -10.35
C THR A 45 -3.59 9.65 -9.97
N SER A 46 -3.39 9.31 -8.71
CA SER A 46 -2.10 8.88 -8.16
C SER A 46 -2.29 8.02 -6.91
N ALA A 47 -1.21 7.33 -6.55
CA ALA A 47 -1.05 6.70 -5.24
C ALA A 47 0.38 6.87 -4.77
N PHE A 48 0.65 6.79 -3.47
CA PHE A 48 2.01 6.86 -2.97
C PHE A 48 2.27 5.92 -1.79
N ASN A 49 3.55 5.62 -1.59
CA ASN A 49 4.11 5.04 -0.37
C ASN A 49 5.18 6.02 0.15
N TYR A 50 5.09 6.45 1.40
CA TYR A 50 5.98 7.47 1.95
C TYR A 50 6.76 6.94 3.16
N CYS A 51 8.06 7.21 3.22
CA CYS A 51 8.93 6.76 4.29
C CYS A 51 9.11 7.87 5.34
N ASP A 52 8.45 7.72 6.49
CA ASP A 52 8.54 8.68 7.61
C ASP A 52 9.90 8.71 8.30
N CYS A 53 10.67 7.64 8.15
CA CYS A 53 11.96 7.49 8.83
C CYS A 53 13.14 7.98 7.98
N GLY A 54 12.89 8.24 6.68
CA GLY A 54 13.89 8.70 5.71
C GLY A 54 15.17 7.86 5.70
N LYS A 55 16.30 8.47 5.31
CA LYS A 55 17.59 7.78 5.26
C LYS A 55 18.21 7.47 6.64
N THR A 56 17.74 8.15 7.68
CA THR A 56 18.28 8.00 9.04
C THR A 56 17.68 6.81 9.79
N GLY A 57 16.57 6.24 9.29
CA GLY A 57 15.85 5.16 9.97
C GLY A 57 15.17 5.61 11.26
N VAL A 58 15.04 6.92 11.47
CA VAL A 58 14.40 7.52 12.66
C VAL A 58 13.11 8.17 12.20
N CYS A 59 11.99 7.62 12.66
CA CYS A 59 10.66 8.04 12.25
C CYS A 59 10.36 9.44 12.76
N ARG A 60 9.91 10.29 11.83
CA ARG A 60 9.56 11.68 12.12
C ARG A 60 8.17 11.75 12.73
N PRO A 61 7.86 12.80 13.50
CA PRO A 61 6.50 13.05 13.94
C PRO A 61 5.56 13.19 12.75
N MET A 62 4.33 12.69 12.90
CA MET A 62 3.27 12.91 11.92
C MET A 62 3.03 14.41 11.70
N LEU A 63 2.61 14.72 10.48
CA LEU A 63 2.16 16.04 10.10
C LEU A 63 0.67 16.16 10.45
N GLY A 64 0.29 16.99 11.42
CA GLY A 64 -1.09 17.07 11.88
C GLY A 64 -1.42 16.10 13.02
N ARG A 65 -2.70 15.89 13.28
CA ARG A 65 -3.18 15.26 14.53
C ARG A 65 -3.49 13.77 14.42
N ASN A 66 -3.57 13.24 13.21
CA ASN A 66 -3.91 11.86 12.94
C ASN A 66 -3.36 11.44 11.56
N MET A 67 -3.44 10.15 11.26
CA MET A 67 -2.94 9.59 10.00
C MET A 67 -3.56 10.21 8.74
N LEU A 68 -4.85 10.58 8.77
CA LEU A 68 -5.50 11.22 7.63
C LEU A 68 -4.90 12.62 7.36
N GLU A 69 -4.79 13.46 8.38
CA GLU A 69 -4.17 14.78 8.27
C GLU A 69 -2.71 14.65 7.81
N HIS A 70 -2.01 13.61 8.28
CA HIS A 70 -0.64 13.32 7.88
C HIS A 70 -0.51 12.97 6.40
N GLN A 71 -1.30 12.03 5.93
CA GLN A 71 -1.28 11.60 4.53
C GLN A 71 -1.72 12.71 3.57
N ILE A 72 -2.65 13.59 3.99
CA ILE A 72 -3.01 14.79 3.23
C ILE A 72 -1.80 15.73 3.12
N ALA A 73 -1.13 16.04 4.22
CA ALA A 73 0.03 16.92 4.22
C ALA A 73 1.21 16.33 3.42
N VAL A 74 1.41 15.01 3.47
CA VAL A 74 2.41 14.31 2.65
C VAL A 74 2.05 14.39 1.16
N ALA A 75 0.78 14.17 0.79
CA ALA A 75 0.33 14.31 -0.59
C ALA A 75 0.65 15.72 -1.14
N GLU A 76 0.34 16.77 -0.37
CA GLU A 76 0.66 18.15 -0.74
C GLU A 76 2.18 18.38 -0.90
N GLN A 77 3.00 17.85 0.01
CA GLN A 77 4.47 17.93 -0.07
C GLN A 77 5.03 17.23 -1.31
N LEU A 78 4.40 16.14 -1.75
CA LEU A 78 4.74 15.42 -2.97
C LEU A 78 4.18 16.09 -4.24
N GLY A 79 3.43 17.19 -4.11
CA GLY A 79 2.82 17.90 -5.23
C GLY A 79 1.61 17.17 -5.83
N LEU A 80 0.99 16.26 -5.06
CA LEU A 80 -0.21 15.52 -5.44
C LEU A 80 -1.47 16.24 -4.95
N ASP A 81 -2.60 15.98 -5.60
CA ASP A 81 -3.92 16.44 -5.11
C ASP A 81 -4.43 15.47 -4.02
N PRO A 82 -4.54 15.90 -2.76
CA PRO A 82 -4.98 15.04 -1.67
C PRO A 82 -6.37 14.44 -1.86
N ALA A 83 -7.25 15.12 -2.62
CA ALA A 83 -8.61 14.63 -2.89
C ALA A 83 -8.66 13.50 -3.93
N HIS A 84 -7.63 13.41 -4.77
CA HIS A 84 -7.53 12.45 -5.87
C HIS A 84 -6.25 11.60 -5.77
N THR A 85 -5.78 11.34 -4.55
CA THR A 85 -4.69 10.42 -4.29
C THR A 85 -4.98 9.51 -3.10
N THR A 86 -4.28 8.39 -3.03
CA THR A 86 -4.27 7.53 -1.83
C THR A 86 -2.83 7.26 -1.40
N GLY A 87 -2.59 7.18 -0.10
CA GLY A 87 -1.25 7.13 0.47
C GLY A 87 -1.08 6.06 1.52
N LEU A 88 0.02 5.31 1.44
CA LEU A 88 0.49 4.50 2.55
C LEU A 88 1.76 5.12 3.13
N ASP A 89 2.00 4.83 4.41
CA ASP A 89 3.21 5.24 5.11
C ASP A 89 4.01 4.00 5.50
N THR A 90 5.33 4.15 5.57
CA THR A 90 6.24 3.04 5.85
C THR A 90 7.44 3.51 6.64
N ALA A 91 7.98 2.60 7.46
CA ALA A 91 9.31 2.77 8.02
C ALA A 91 10.41 2.16 7.13
N ALA A 92 10.06 1.45 6.06
CA ALA A 92 11.01 0.80 5.17
C ALA A 92 11.66 1.82 4.21
N ASN A 93 12.95 1.65 3.93
CA ASN A 93 13.64 2.45 2.93
C ASN A 93 13.12 2.09 1.52
N LEU A 94 12.54 3.07 0.82
CA LEU A 94 11.91 2.85 -0.49
C LEU A 94 12.91 2.72 -1.65
N ASP A 95 14.21 2.98 -1.42
CA ASP A 95 15.26 2.53 -2.34
C ASP A 95 15.26 0.98 -2.46
N ASN A 96 14.76 0.25 -1.45
CA ASN A 96 14.66 -1.22 -1.45
C ASN A 96 13.30 -1.73 -1.96
N MET A 97 12.40 -0.86 -2.43
CA MET A 97 11.14 -1.32 -3.01
C MET A 97 11.42 -2.21 -4.22
N VAL A 98 10.80 -3.39 -4.24
CA VAL A 98 10.96 -4.39 -5.29
C VAL A 98 9.69 -4.48 -6.12
N LEU A 99 9.86 -4.55 -7.44
CA LEU A 99 8.77 -4.77 -8.38
C LEU A 99 8.95 -6.13 -9.05
N VAL A 100 7.90 -6.93 -9.09
CA VAL A 100 7.86 -8.20 -9.81
C VAL A 100 6.59 -8.29 -10.63
N THR A 101 6.72 -8.50 -11.93
CA THR A 101 5.60 -8.76 -12.83
C THR A 101 5.51 -10.24 -13.16
N LYS A 102 4.29 -10.80 -13.09
CA LYS A 102 3.96 -12.15 -13.54
C LYS A 102 2.80 -12.09 -14.51
N ASN A 103 2.83 -12.97 -15.51
CA ASN A 103 1.84 -13.05 -16.58
C ASN A 103 1.23 -14.45 -16.63
N TRP A 104 -0.04 -14.53 -16.95
CA TRP A 104 -0.77 -15.77 -17.25
C TRP A 104 -1.79 -15.49 -18.36
N GLY A 105 -1.45 -15.91 -19.59
CA GLY A 105 -2.20 -15.48 -20.78
C GLY A 105 -2.14 -13.96 -20.93
N ASP A 106 -3.30 -13.33 -21.08
CA ASP A 106 -3.44 -11.87 -21.20
C ASP A 106 -3.53 -11.16 -19.84
N LEU A 107 -3.65 -11.91 -18.73
CA LEU A 107 -3.60 -11.36 -17.38
C LEU A 107 -2.15 -11.14 -16.97
N TRP A 108 -1.87 -9.96 -16.45
CA TRP A 108 -0.61 -9.66 -15.79
C TRP A 108 -0.87 -8.99 -14.45
N LEU A 109 0.06 -9.19 -13.52
CA LEU A 109 0.04 -8.57 -12.20
C LEU A 109 1.46 -8.11 -11.87
N THR A 110 1.62 -6.85 -11.56
CA THR A 110 2.85 -6.30 -10.98
C THR A 110 2.64 -6.12 -9.49
N ALA A 111 3.47 -6.77 -8.67
CA ALA A 111 3.55 -6.50 -7.25
C ALA A 111 4.72 -5.57 -6.98
N ALA A 112 4.45 -4.39 -6.43
CA ALA A 112 5.43 -3.45 -5.95
C ALA A 112 5.38 -3.43 -4.42
N VAL A 113 6.44 -3.91 -3.76
CA VAL A 113 6.44 -4.20 -2.33
C VAL A 113 7.60 -3.51 -1.64
N SER A 114 7.30 -2.85 -0.51
CA SER A 114 8.31 -2.42 0.47
C SER A 114 8.14 -3.28 1.72
N GLY A 115 9.17 -4.02 2.11
CA GLY A 115 9.12 -4.91 3.26
C GLY A 115 10.13 -4.52 4.33
N GLY A 116 9.65 -4.37 5.57
CA GLY A 116 10.47 -4.36 6.76
C GLY A 116 9.67 -4.98 7.90
N ALA A 117 10.13 -6.10 8.47
CA ALA A 117 9.36 -6.84 9.47
C ALA A 117 10.19 -7.18 10.73
N ASP A 118 11.49 -6.89 10.73
CA ASP A 118 12.41 -7.34 11.78
C ASP A 118 12.07 -6.84 13.19
N VAL A 119 11.39 -5.69 13.32
CA VAL A 119 11.07 -5.07 14.62
C VAL A 119 9.56 -5.01 14.89
N ASN A 120 8.73 -4.83 13.85
CA ASN A 120 7.28 -4.59 13.98
C ASN A 120 6.43 -5.75 13.44
N ALA A 121 7.00 -6.94 13.26
CA ALA A 121 6.24 -8.12 12.91
C ALA A 121 5.24 -8.48 14.03
N LEU A 122 3.98 -8.72 13.68
CA LEU A 122 2.91 -9.06 14.62
C LEU A 122 2.07 -10.23 14.09
N CYS A 123 1.48 -10.99 15.00
CA CYS A 123 0.44 -11.97 14.70
C CYS A 123 -0.94 -11.34 14.85
N ALA A 124 -1.86 -11.65 13.93
CA ALA A 124 -3.26 -11.28 14.09
C ALA A 124 -3.80 -11.83 15.41
N GLY A 125 -4.41 -10.96 16.22
CA GLY A 125 -4.87 -11.29 17.57
C GLY A 125 -3.88 -10.91 18.69
N ASP A 126 -2.65 -10.50 18.35
CA ASP A 126 -1.75 -9.89 19.33
C ASP A 126 -2.33 -8.60 19.91
N PRO A 127 -1.96 -8.22 21.15
CA PRO A 127 -2.29 -6.90 21.68
C PRO A 127 -1.76 -5.81 20.75
N ALA A 128 -2.58 -4.82 20.41
CA ALA A 128 -2.13 -3.68 19.62
C ALA A 128 -1.13 -2.85 20.44
N PRO A 129 0.17 -2.84 20.10
CA PRO A 129 1.16 -2.08 20.87
C PRO A 129 1.09 -0.58 20.54
N LEU A 130 0.45 -0.24 19.43
CA LEU A 130 0.27 1.09 18.90
C LEU A 130 -1.12 1.61 19.25
N TRP A 131 -1.15 2.63 20.10
CA TRP A 131 -2.35 3.36 20.49
C TRP A 131 -2.01 4.84 20.53
N GLU A 132 -2.76 5.63 19.77
CA GLU A 132 -2.64 7.08 19.77
C GLU A 132 -3.61 7.66 20.80
N THR A 133 -3.09 8.17 21.93
CA THR A 133 -3.88 9.03 22.83
C THR A 133 -3.53 10.49 22.57
N ALA A 134 -4.53 11.30 22.22
CA ALA A 134 -4.55 12.74 22.46
C ALA A 134 -3.26 13.52 22.05
N GLY A 135 -2.62 13.16 20.94
CA GLY A 135 -1.47 13.91 20.39
C GLY A 135 -0.11 13.57 21.02
N GLU A 136 -0.02 12.56 21.88
CA GLU A 136 1.27 12.04 22.34
C GLU A 136 1.90 11.14 21.26
N PRO A 137 3.15 11.41 20.84
CA PRO A 137 3.84 10.57 19.86
C PRO A 137 3.98 9.14 20.39
N CYS A 138 3.38 8.17 19.71
CA CYS A 138 3.64 6.76 19.97
C CYS A 138 4.92 6.37 19.21
N PRO A 139 5.98 5.86 19.86
CA PRO A 139 7.13 5.34 19.15
C PRO A 139 6.70 4.09 18.37
N VAL A 140 6.49 4.25 17.06
CA VAL A 140 6.22 3.14 16.15
C VAL A 140 7.53 2.38 15.94
N PRO A 141 7.61 1.09 16.32
CA PRO A 141 8.76 0.28 15.98
C PRO A 141 8.93 0.27 14.46
N SER A 142 10.14 0.54 13.99
CA SER A 142 10.42 0.62 12.56
C SER A 142 10.20 -0.74 11.88
N GLY A 143 9.24 -0.80 10.95
CA GLY A 143 8.97 -1.96 10.12
C GLY A 143 7.55 -1.92 9.59
N THR A 144 7.39 -1.96 8.27
CA THR A 144 6.09 -2.03 7.61
C THR A 144 6.21 -2.87 6.35
N ILE A 145 5.19 -3.67 6.06
CA ILE A 145 5.01 -4.31 4.75
C ILE A 145 3.87 -3.61 4.01
N ASN A 146 4.22 -2.84 2.97
CA ASN A 146 3.23 -2.24 2.07
C ASN A 146 3.30 -2.92 0.70
N ILE A 147 2.12 -3.25 0.17
CA ILE A 147 1.97 -3.99 -1.09
C ILE A 147 1.08 -3.19 -2.04
N PHE A 148 1.60 -2.89 -3.23
CA PHE A 148 0.85 -2.33 -4.34
C PHE A 148 0.71 -3.42 -5.41
N LEU A 149 -0.52 -3.72 -5.79
CA LEU A 149 -0.82 -4.69 -6.86
C LEU A 149 -1.43 -3.96 -8.04
N ILE A 150 -0.80 -4.08 -9.21
CA ILE A 150 -1.18 -3.37 -10.42
C ILE A 150 -1.53 -4.38 -11.51
N THR A 151 -2.69 -4.21 -12.15
CA THR A 151 -3.11 -5.01 -13.31
C THR A 151 -3.86 -4.15 -14.33
N GLY A 152 -3.66 -4.45 -15.62
CA GLY A 152 -4.36 -3.78 -16.72
C GLY A 152 -5.74 -4.35 -17.03
N GLN A 153 -6.30 -5.16 -16.13
CA GLN A 153 -7.63 -5.75 -16.28
C GLN A 153 -8.64 -5.02 -15.38
N SER A 154 -9.82 -4.75 -15.93
CA SER A 154 -10.96 -4.27 -15.15
C SER A 154 -11.47 -5.39 -14.24
N LEU A 155 -11.37 -5.16 -12.92
CA LEU A 155 -11.86 -6.08 -11.91
C LEU A 155 -13.14 -5.54 -11.28
N VAL A 156 -14.11 -6.43 -11.09
CA VAL A 156 -15.30 -6.10 -10.30
C VAL A 156 -14.90 -5.93 -8.83
N PRO A 157 -15.62 -5.10 -8.04
CA PRO A 157 -15.28 -4.82 -6.64
C PRO A 157 -15.02 -6.06 -5.78
N GLY A 158 -15.84 -7.11 -5.95
CA GLY A 158 -15.67 -8.37 -5.23
C GLY A 158 -14.35 -9.09 -5.55
N ALA A 159 -13.91 -9.05 -6.81
CA ALA A 159 -12.63 -9.63 -7.22
C ALA A 159 -11.43 -8.85 -6.67
N MET A 160 -11.55 -7.51 -6.56
CA MET A 160 -10.51 -6.69 -5.92
C MET A 160 -10.40 -7.02 -4.42
N ALA A 161 -11.53 -7.20 -3.73
CA ALA A 161 -11.52 -7.61 -2.32
C ALA A 161 -10.92 -9.02 -2.14
N GLU A 162 -11.24 -9.97 -3.03
CA GLU A 162 -10.67 -11.32 -3.03
C GLU A 162 -9.16 -11.32 -3.30
N LEU A 163 -8.69 -10.44 -4.19
CA LEU A 163 -7.26 -10.26 -4.43
C LEU A 163 -6.54 -9.73 -3.18
N MET A 164 -7.15 -8.81 -2.44
CA MET A 164 -6.59 -8.31 -1.17
C MET A 164 -6.49 -9.41 -0.12
N LEU A 165 -7.49 -10.29 -0.03
CA LEU A 165 -7.47 -11.48 0.83
C LEU A 165 -6.35 -12.44 0.44
N THR A 166 -6.26 -12.79 -0.85
CA THR A 166 -5.22 -13.67 -1.39
C THR A 166 -3.81 -13.11 -1.14
N ALA A 167 -3.61 -11.82 -1.36
CA ALA A 167 -2.33 -11.16 -1.13
C ALA A 167 -1.96 -11.10 0.36
N THR A 168 -2.96 -10.99 1.24
CA THR A 168 -2.76 -11.09 2.69
C THR A 168 -2.28 -12.48 3.08
N GLU A 169 -2.95 -13.54 2.60
CA GLU A 169 -2.55 -14.93 2.84
C GLU A 169 -1.15 -15.22 2.28
N ALA A 170 -0.83 -14.73 1.08
CA ALA A 170 0.48 -14.88 0.47
C ALA A 170 1.60 -14.22 1.32
N LYS A 171 1.37 -12.99 1.79
CA LYS A 171 2.28 -12.31 2.72
C LYS A 171 2.46 -13.14 4.01
N THR A 172 1.36 -13.57 4.63
CA THR A 172 1.40 -14.40 5.84
C THR A 172 2.16 -15.71 5.61
N ALA A 173 1.96 -16.38 4.48
CA ALA A 173 2.66 -17.60 4.13
C ALA A 173 4.18 -17.38 4.01
N VAL A 174 4.61 -16.28 3.39
CA VAL A 174 6.04 -15.93 3.31
C VAL A 174 6.63 -15.70 4.71
N LEU A 175 5.93 -14.95 5.58
CA LEU A 175 6.41 -14.71 6.95
C LEU A 175 6.52 -16.01 7.77
N ARG A 176 5.53 -16.90 7.62
CA ARG A 176 5.56 -18.24 8.21
C ARG A 176 6.75 -19.05 7.68
N ASP A 177 6.98 -19.06 6.37
CA ASP A 177 8.06 -19.83 5.75
C ASP A 177 9.45 -19.29 6.15
N LEU A 178 9.55 -17.99 6.44
CA LEU A 178 10.73 -17.35 7.04
C LEU A 178 10.83 -17.57 8.55
N MET A 179 9.85 -18.23 9.16
CA MET A 179 9.75 -18.44 10.62
C MET A 179 9.86 -17.13 11.41
N LEU A 180 9.31 -16.05 10.86
CA LEU A 180 9.36 -14.75 11.52
C LEU A 180 8.40 -14.75 12.71
N GLY A 181 8.92 -14.52 13.91
CA GLY A 181 8.13 -14.41 15.13
C GLY A 181 7.45 -13.05 15.26
N SER A 182 6.35 -13.01 16.00
CA SER A 182 5.81 -11.76 16.52
C SER A 182 6.80 -11.10 17.47
N SER A 183 6.86 -9.77 17.46
CA SER A 183 7.69 -8.99 18.39
C SER A 183 7.09 -8.91 19.80
N VAL A 184 5.83 -9.33 19.99
CA VAL A 184 5.09 -9.20 21.27
C VAL A 184 4.52 -10.51 21.81
N SER A 185 4.62 -11.61 21.06
CA SER A 185 4.13 -12.93 21.47
C SER A 185 5.00 -14.08 20.96
N GLU A 186 4.73 -15.30 21.42
CA GLU A 186 5.43 -16.52 20.97
C GLU A 186 4.90 -17.08 19.63
N LEU A 187 3.97 -16.36 18.97
CA LEU A 187 3.35 -16.77 17.72
C LEU A 187 4.19 -16.36 16.50
N LEU A 188 3.95 -17.01 15.37
CA LEU A 188 4.49 -16.56 14.08
C LEU A 188 3.75 -15.31 13.60
N ALA A 189 4.49 -14.38 13.03
CA ALA A 189 3.94 -13.17 12.47
C ALA A 189 3.07 -13.46 11.24
N THR A 190 1.95 -12.77 11.16
CA THR A 190 1.05 -12.81 9.99
C THR A 190 1.18 -11.55 9.13
N GLY A 191 1.86 -10.53 9.64
CA GLY A 191 2.07 -9.24 9.02
C GLY A 191 2.94 -8.34 9.90
N THR A 192 2.83 -7.04 9.69
CA THR A 192 3.27 -6.00 10.63
C THR A 192 2.08 -5.26 11.21
N GLY A 193 2.29 -4.51 12.30
CA GLY A 193 1.23 -3.70 12.91
C GLY A 193 0.70 -2.55 12.04
N THR A 194 1.35 -2.25 10.91
CA THR A 194 1.04 -1.12 10.04
C THR A 194 0.93 -1.50 8.57
N ASP A 195 0.65 -2.77 8.27
CA ASP A 195 0.54 -3.24 6.89
C ASP A 195 -0.50 -2.47 6.09
N GLY A 196 -0.09 -1.99 4.91
CA GLY A 196 -0.97 -1.34 3.96
C GLY A 196 -1.02 -2.08 2.62
N MET A 197 -2.16 -1.98 1.93
CA MET A 197 -2.30 -2.52 0.58
C MET A 197 -3.10 -1.59 -0.32
N VAL A 198 -2.65 -1.48 -1.57
CA VAL A 198 -3.37 -0.78 -2.64
C VAL A 198 -3.46 -1.70 -3.86
N ILE A 199 -4.67 -1.88 -4.38
CA ILE A 199 -4.92 -2.57 -5.65
C ILE A 199 -5.30 -1.51 -6.68
N ILE A 200 -4.61 -1.50 -7.81
CA ILE A 200 -4.79 -0.57 -8.92
C ILE A 200 -5.14 -1.40 -10.16
N CYS A 201 -6.37 -1.24 -10.63
CA CYS A 201 -6.88 -1.88 -11.83
C CYS A 201 -7.22 -0.82 -12.87
N ASP A 202 -7.14 -1.17 -14.15
CA ASP A 202 -7.76 -0.34 -15.18
C ASP A 202 -9.27 -0.23 -14.92
N ALA A 203 -9.83 0.97 -15.04
CA ALA A 203 -11.27 1.15 -15.02
C ALA A 203 -11.81 1.21 -16.45
N ASP A 204 -12.82 0.42 -16.75
CA ASP A 204 -13.58 0.61 -17.99
C ASP A 204 -14.15 2.03 -18.02
N ARG A 205 -13.95 2.76 -19.11
CA ARG A 205 -14.55 4.10 -19.30
C ARG A 205 -16.08 4.08 -19.26
N ASP A 206 -16.69 2.91 -19.44
CA ASP A 206 -18.10 2.61 -19.24
C ASP A 206 -18.24 1.21 -18.64
N PRO A 207 -19.03 0.98 -17.57
CA PRO A 207 -19.35 -0.37 -17.15
C PRO A 207 -20.00 -1.12 -18.32
N PRO A 208 -19.68 -2.40 -18.58
CA PRO A 208 -20.30 -3.15 -19.67
C PRO A 208 -21.82 -3.06 -19.55
N ALA A 209 -22.46 -2.50 -20.58
CA ALA A 209 -23.90 -2.24 -20.63
C ALA A 209 -24.77 -3.52 -20.47
N GLU A 210 -24.17 -4.70 -20.39
CA GLU A 210 -24.86 -5.98 -20.29
C GLU A 210 -25.11 -6.51 -18.87
N ARG A 211 -24.59 -5.90 -17.80
CA ARG A 211 -24.91 -6.34 -16.41
C ARG A 211 -26.12 -5.64 -15.78
N ARG A 212 -27.07 -5.13 -16.57
CA ARG A 212 -28.35 -4.58 -16.09
C ARG A 212 -29.54 -5.55 -16.16
N LYS A 213 -29.34 -6.81 -16.57
CA LYS A 213 -30.44 -7.79 -16.77
C LYS A 213 -30.37 -9.06 -15.91
N ALA A 214 -29.68 -9.03 -14.77
CA ALA A 214 -29.70 -10.17 -13.85
C ALA A 214 -29.64 -9.72 -12.38
N LEU A 215 -30.65 -8.95 -11.96
CA LEU A 215 -31.17 -8.88 -10.59
C LEU A 215 -32.69 -8.71 -10.67
#